data_AF-A0A7Y2N7B1-F1
#
_entry.id   AF-A0A7Y2N7B1-F1
#
_cell.length_a   1.000
_cell.length_b   1.000
_cell.length_c   1.000
_cell.angle_alpha   90.00
_cell.angle_beta   90.00
_cell.angle_gamma   90.00
#
_symmetry.space_group_name_H-M   'P 1'
#
loop_
_entity.id
_entity.type
_entity.pdbx_description
1 polymer ?
#
loop_
_entity_poly.entity_id
_entity_poly.type
_entity_poly.pdbx_seq_one_letter_code
_entity_poly.pdbx_strand_id
1 'polypeptide(L)'
;MKLQIGQAVKTTDGDFGEVHDIVVDAANRTVTHLVVEPYEQHFQARLVPLWLIRAENGSLVIDLDSAHARQLQRVAQTDFIRLGEWPELDGEWEIGVSDVVSLPYFNFNGDVITEWFDGHATVHFDRIPKGECEIRRESTVRADDGEPLGCVEGFLVDGDDLAGVIVRSGLPGFRRFRLVPMGKVADVANDWVRLTLISEEFARLPEPEGLTGPGGAALTDDIAQWSLEAVRNVRHNTATSLRRAVRFAKKGLP
;
A
#
# COMPACT_ATOMS: atom_id res chain seq x y z
N MET A 1 14.93 1.80 1.25
CA MET A 1 14.42 0.81 2.23
C MET A 1 13.25 0.04 1.62
N LYS A 2 12.89 -1.12 2.18
CA LYS A 2 11.68 -1.85 1.79
C LYS A 2 10.62 -1.64 2.87
N LEU A 3 9.39 -1.36 2.46
CA LEU A 3 8.23 -1.26 3.33
C LEU A 3 7.27 -2.39 2.99
N GLN A 4 6.92 -3.21 3.98
CA GLN A 4 6.03 -4.34 3.78
C GLN A 4 4.84 -4.25 4.73
N ILE A 5 3.67 -4.59 4.21
CA ILE A 5 2.46 -4.65 5.02
C ILE A 5 2.53 -5.89 5.92
N GLY A 6 2.23 -5.70 7.20
CA GLY A 6 2.46 -6.65 8.29
C GLY A 6 3.90 -6.71 8.80
N GLN A 7 4.78 -5.78 8.39
CA GLN A 7 6.14 -5.71 8.92
C GLN A 7 6.10 -5.19 10.37
N ALA A 8 6.88 -5.82 11.25
CA ALA A 8 6.99 -5.41 12.64
C ALA A 8 7.63 -4.02 12.77
N VAL A 9 7.05 -3.21 13.66
CA VAL A 9 7.44 -1.85 13.98
C VAL A 9 7.74 -1.75 15.48
N LYS A 10 8.86 -1.10 15.79
CA LYS A 10 9.35 -0.83 17.13
C LYS A 10 9.38 0.66 17.40
N THR A 11 9.42 1.02 18.66
CA THR A 11 9.75 2.36 19.16
C THR A 11 11.12 2.31 19.84
N THR A 12 11.62 3.46 20.30
CA THR A 12 12.93 3.51 20.97
C THR A 12 12.98 2.74 22.30
N ASP A 13 11.82 2.42 22.87
CA ASP A 13 11.64 1.72 24.14
C ASP A 13 11.13 0.27 24.00
N GLY A 14 10.89 -0.24 22.78
CA GLY A 14 10.52 -1.65 22.58
C GLY A 14 9.64 -1.93 21.37
N ASP A 15 8.99 -3.09 21.38
CA ASP A 15 8.03 -3.48 20.33
C ASP A 15 6.77 -2.61 20.42
N PHE A 16 6.25 -2.20 19.26
CA PHE A 16 5.10 -1.30 19.19
C PHE A 16 3.90 -1.92 18.47
N GLY A 17 4.12 -2.46 17.27
CA GLY A 17 3.03 -2.89 16.41
C GLY A 17 3.50 -3.40 15.05
N GLU A 18 2.64 -3.31 14.05
CA GLU A 18 2.94 -3.66 12.67
C GLU A 18 2.42 -2.63 11.67
N VAL A 19 3.03 -2.59 10.49
CA VAL A 19 2.53 -1.77 9.36
C VAL A 19 1.19 -2.35 8.90
N HIS A 20 0.11 -1.61 9.08
CA HIS A 20 -1.21 -1.97 8.60
C HIS A 20 -1.37 -1.54 7.14
N ASP A 21 -1.14 -0.24 6.87
CA ASP A 21 -1.31 0.37 5.55
C ASP A 21 -0.15 1.34 5.23
N ILE A 22 -0.06 1.75 3.97
CA ILE A 22 0.95 2.68 3.47
C ILE A 22 0.24 3.82 2.76
N VAL A 23 0.53 5.06 3.16
CA VAL A 23 -0.03 6.27 2.55
C VAL A 23 1.01 6.87 1.61
N VAL A 24 0.57 7.21 0.40
CA VAL A 24 1.44 7.72 -0.66
C VAL A 24 0.87 8.99 -1.27
N ASP A 25 1.75 9.90 -1.63
CA ASP A 25 1.43 10.98 -2.54
C ASP A 25 1.53 10.43 -3.96
N ALA A 26 0.39 10.16 -4.59
CA ALA A 26 0.34 9.58 -5.93
C ALA A 26 0.90 10.52 -7.01
N ALA A 27 0.80 11.84 -6.81
CA ALA A 27 1.26 12.84 -7.76
C ALA A 27 2.79 12.93 -7.77
N ASN A 28 3.41 12.94 -6.58
CA ASN A 28 4.86 13.00 -6.42
C ASN A 28 5.52 11.61 -6.40
N ARG A 29 4.72 10.54 -6.29
CA ARG A 29 5.16 9.14 -6.22
C ARG A 29 6.10 8.89 -5.04
N THR A 30 5.72 9.43 -3.88
CA THR A 30 6.49 9.32 -2.64
C THR A 30 5.65 8.67 -1.55
N VAL A 31 6.29 7.92 -0.65
CA VAL A 31 5.63 7.48 0.58
C VAL A 31 5.67 8.63 1.57
N THR A 32 4.51 8.99 2.12
CA THR A 32 4.37 10.12 3.05
C THR A 32 4.26 9.61 4.48
N HIS A 33 3.44 8.57 4.69
CA HIS A 33 3.16 8.01 6.00
C HIS A 33 3.05 6.49 5.97
N LEU A 34 3.34 5.88 7.12
CA LEU A 34 2.96 4.51 7.45
C LEU A 34 1.77 4.54 8.40
N VAL A 35 0.79 3.69 8.15
CA VAL A 35 -0.25 3.39 9.14
C VAL A 35 0.26 2.23 9.99
N VAL A 36 0.53 2.50 11.26
CA VAL A 36 1.07 1.50 12.19
C VAL A 36 0.01 1.14 13.21
N GLU A 37 -0.41 -0.13 13.23
CA GLU A 37 -1.35 -0.64 14.22
C GLU A 37 -0.60 -1.18 15.45
N PRO A 38 -0.82 -0.61 16.65
CA PRO A 38 -0.17 -1.09 17.86
C PRO A 38 -0.63 -2.52 18.20
N TYR A 39 0.28 -3.34 18.72
CA TYR A 39 -0.08 -4.66 19.21
C TYR A 39 -1.10 -4.58 20.35
N GLU A 40 -1.98 -5.58 20.42
CA GLU A 40 -3.04 -5.73 21.44
C GLU A 40 -4.10 -4.62 21.45
N GLN A 41 -4.03 -3.62 20.55
CA GLN A 41 -4.95 -2.48 20.50
C GLN A 41 -5.50 -2.31 19.09
N HIS A 42 -6.40 -3.22 18.71
CA HIS A 42 -7.07 -3.17 17.41
C HIS A 42 -7.79 -1.83 17.18
N PHE A 43 -7.78 -1.35 15.93
CA PHE A 43 -8.40 -0.10 15.50
C PHE A 43 -7.77 1.17 16.11
N GLN A 44 -6.60 1.06 16.73
CA GLN A 44 -5.82 2.21 17.24
C GLN A 44 -4.63 2.53 16.33
N ALA A 45 -4.76 2.27 15.03
CA ALA A 45 -3.70 2.57 14.08
C ALA A 45 -3.32 4.06 14.07
N ARG A 46 -2.02 4.32 13.95
CA ARG A 46 -1.39 5.64 14.00
C ARG A 46 -0.80 5.99 12.65
N LEU A 47 -1.06 7.21 12.19
CA LEU A 47 -0.44 7.79 11.01
C LEU A 47 0.95 8.29 11.39
N VAL A 48 1.97 7.55 10.97
CA VAL A 48 3.38 7.83 11.29
C VAL A 48 4.06 8.40 10.06
N PRO A 49 4.50 9.68 10.08
CA PRO A 49 5.27 10.24 8.98
C PRO A 49 6.54 9.45 8.69
N LEU A 50 6.87 9.25 7.40
CA LEU A 50 8.00 8.43 6.99
C LEU A 50 9.35 8.95 7.54
N TRP A 51 9.49 10.26 7.72
CA TRP A 51 10.71 10.86 8.28
C TRP A 51 10.97 10.51 9.75
N LEU A 52 9.98 9.95 10.47
CA LEU A 52 10.16 9.36 11.81
C LEU A 52 10.57 7.89 11.77
N ILE A 53 10.61 7.26 10.60
CA ILE A 53 10.87 5.83 10.44
C ILE A 53 12.33 5.60 10.06
N ARG A 54 13.01 4.75 10.83
CA ARG A 54 14.30 4.15 10.47
C ARG A 54 14.13 2.67 10.16
N ALA A 55 14.88 2.17 9.17
CA ALA A 55 15.03 0.75 8.95
C ALA A 55 16.25 0.24 9.73
N GLU A 56 16.06 -0.75 10.61
CA GLU A 56 17.12 -1.35 11.42
C GLU A 56 16.95 -2.87 11.47
N ASN A 57 17.95 -3.62 10.96
CA ASN A 57 18.01 -5.09 11.00
C ASN A 57 16.72 -5.78 10.50
N GLY A 58 16.13 -5.29 9.41
CA GLY A 58 14.89 -5.84 8.83
C GLY A 58 13.59 -5.48 9.59
N SER A 59 13.68 -4.70 10.68
CA SER A 59 12.55 -4.10 11.39
C SER A 59 12.47 -2.60 11.11
N LEU A 60 11.28 -2.01 11.32
CA LEU A 60 11.12 -0.57 11.29
C LEU A 60 11.12 -0.02 12.71
N VAL A 61 11.74 1.13 12.92
CA VAL A 61 11.82 1.82 14.21
C VAL A 61 11.24 3.22 14.04
N ILE A 62 10.21 3.54 14.82
CA ILE A 62 9.71 4.90 15.01
C ILE A 62 10.69 5.60 15.96
N ASP A 63 11.22 6.75 15.56
CA ASP A 63 12.16 7.56 16.36
C ASP A 63 11.46 8.34 17.48
N LEU A 64 10.59 7.65 18.21
CA LEU A 64 9.85 8.10 19.38
C LEU A 64 9.73 6.93 20.36
N ASP A 65 9.50 7.22 21.63
CA ASP A 65 9.03 6.20 22.57
C ASP A 65 7.56 5.84 22.31
N SER A 66 7.12 4.73 22.91
CA SER A 66 5.78 4.21 22.73
C SER A 66 4.68 5.12 23.28
N ALA A 67 4.99 6.02 24.23
CA ALA A 67 4.01 6.96 24.76
C ALA A 67 3.76 8.11 23.78
N HIS A 68 4.81 8.66 23.18
CA HIS A 68 4.71 9.71 22.16
C HIS A 68 4.17 9.17 20.84
N ALA A 69 4.58 7.97 20.42
CA ALA A 69 4.03 7.33 19.21
C ALA A 69 2.51 7.14 19.30
N ARG A 70 1.96 6.84 20.49
CA ARG A 70 0.51 6.72 20.71
C ARG A 70 -0.25 8.05 20.62
N GLN A 71 0.44 9.19 20.68
CA GLN A 71 -0.16 10.52 20.53
C GLN A 71 -0.20 10.99 19.08
N LEU A 72 0.44 10.27 18.14
CA LEU A 72 0.29 10.53 16.72
C LEU A 72 -1.17 10.42 16.28
N GLN A 73 -1.47 11.04 15.13
CA GLN A 73 -2.83 11.08 14.59
C GLN A 73 -3.37 9.65 14.40
N ARG A 74 -4.59 9.40 14.87
CA ARG A 74 -5.30 8.15 14.58
C ARG A 74 -5.92 8.23 13.18
N VAL A 75 -5.77 7.17 12.40
CA VAL A 75 -6.38 7.09 11.05
C VAL A 75 -7.84 6.68 11.13
N ALA A 76 -8.16 5.65 11.91
CA ALA A 76 -9.49 5.07 11.96
C ALA A 76 -10.50 6.01 12.64
N GLN A 77 -11.51 6.43 11.87
CA GLN A 77 -12.69 7.14 12.32
C GLN A 77 -13.94 6.27 12.11
N THR A 78 -14.92 6.47 13.00
CA THR A 78 -16.22 5.82 12.94
C THR A 78 -17.28 6.90 12.96
N ASP A 79 -18.10 6.98 11.91
CA ASP A 79 -19.25 7.89 11.87
C ASP A 79 -20.56 7.12 11.65
N PHE A 80 -21.65 7.73 12.07
CA PHE A 80 -23.02 7.27 11.84
C PHE A 80 -23.68 8.22 10.84
N ILE A 81 -23.82 7.79 9.59
CA ILE A 81 -24.30 8.63 8.49
C ILE A 81 -25.59 8.05 7.91
N ARG A 82 -26.44 8.86 7.27
CA ARG A 82 -27.55 8.30 6.50
C ARG A 82 -27.03 7.56 5.27
N LEU A 83 -27.72 6.50 4.87
CA LEU A 83 -27.43 5.79 3.62
C LEU A 83 -27.51 6.78 2.45
N GLY A 84 -26.41 6.88 1.70
CA GLY A 84 -26.26 7.79 0.57
C GLY A 84 -25.60 9.13 0.90
N GLU A 85 -25.35 9.42 2.18
CA GLU A 85 -24.50 10.53 2.60
C GLU A 85 -23.04 10.08 2.71
N TRP A 86 -22.12 11.05 2.70
CA TRP A 86 -20.69 10.84 2.90
C TRP A 86 -20.24 11.51 4.21
N PRO A 87 -19.28 10.94 4.95
CA PRO A 87 -18.71 11.58 6.13
C PRO A 87 -18.19 12.99 5.83
N GLU A 88 -18.48 13.94 6.71
CA GLU A 88 -17.92 15.29 6.62
C GLU A 88 -16.51 15.29 7.25
N LEU A 89 -15.51 15.58 6.43
CA LEU A 89 -14.15 15.83 6.88
C LEU A 89 -13.84 17.33 6.87
N ASP A 90 -12.94 17.74 7.77
CA ASP A 90 -12.38 19.08 7.70
C ASP A 90 -11.48 19.22 6.45
N GLY A 91 -11.16 20.46 6.06
CA GLY A 91 -10.55 20.76 4.77
C GLY A 91 -9.16 20.17 4.50
N GLU A 92 -8.47 19.67 5.53
CA GLU A 92 -7.12 19.11 5.47
C GLU A 92 -7.09 17.58 5.30
N TRP A 93 -8.24 16.91 5.42
CA TRP A 93 -8.33 15.43 5.37
C TRP A 93 -9.25 14.96 4.25
N GLU A 94 -8.91 13.80 3.72
CA GLU A 94 -9.73 13.04 2.79
C GLU A 94 -10.02 11.64 3.34
N ILE A 95 -11.08 11.03 2.82
CA ILE A 95 -11.43 9.65 3.14
C ILE A 95 -10.45 8.75 2.37
N GLY A 96 -9.66 7.97 3.10
CA GLY A 96 -8.81 6.92 2.56
C GLY A 96 -9.64 5.73 2.11
N VAL A 97 -9.36 4.57 2.68
CA VAL A 97 -10.20 3.38 2.48
C VAL A 97 -11.30 3.34 3.54
N SER A 98 -12.49 2.89 3.13
CA SER A 98 -13.67 2.78 4.00
C SER A 98 -14.23 1.37 4.00
N ASP A 99 -14.54 0.86 5.19
CA ASP A 99 -15.29 -0.36 5.40
C ASP A 99 -16.70 0.00 5.86
N VAL A 100 -17.69 -0.28 5.02
CA VAL A 100 -19.09 -0.16 5.41
C VAL A 100 -19.45 -1.38 6.24
N VAL A 101 -19.44 -1.23 7.56
CA VAL A 101 -19.92 -2.24 8.49
C VAL A 101 -21.39 -1.95 8.77
N SER A 102 -22.31 -2.67 8.10
CA SER A 102 -23.74 -2.55 8.43
C SER A 102 -23.95 -3.01 9.88
N LEU A 103 -24.49 -2.15 10.75
CA LEU A 103 -24.69 -2.48 12.17
C LEU A 103 -25.85 -3.48 12.41
N PRO A 104 -25.78 -4.24 13.53
CA PRO A 104 -26.54 -5.44 13.80
C PRO A 104 -27.91 -5.15 14.41
N TYR A 105 -28.93 -5.11 13.57
CA TYR A 105 -30.31 -5.47 13.96
C TYR A 105 -30.91 -6.52 13.02
N PHE A 106 -30.06 -7.32 12.37
CA PHE A 106 -30.50 -8.56 11.75
C PHE A 106 -30.81 -9.59 12.84
N ASN A 107 -32.05 -9.56 13.33
CA ASN A 107 -32.64 -10.73 13.97
C ASN A 107 -32.65 -11.87 12.96
N PHE A 108 -31.84 -12.89 13.23
CA PHE A 108 -31.95 -14.22 12.64
C PHE A 108 -33.23 -14.86 13.17
N ASN A 109 -34.39 -14.38 12.75
CA ASN A 109 -35.68 -15.04 12.83
C ASN A 109 -36.55 -14.36 11.79
N GLY A 110 -36.68 -15.02 10.63
CA GLY A 110 -37.37 -14.51 9.47
C GLY A 110 -38.83 -14.23 9.77
N ASP A 111 -39.13 -13.00 10.21
CA ASP A 111 -40.39 -12.33 9.98
C ASP A 111 -40.24 -10.82 10.22
N VAL A 112 -40.62 -10.05 9.19
CA VAL A 112 -41.08 -8.65 9.18
C VAL A 112 -40.32 -7.62 10.03
N ILE A 113 -39.40 -6.84 9.42
CA ILE A 113 -39.29 -5.40 9.74
C ILE A 113 -38.71 -4.57 8.58
N THR A 114 -39.49 -4.27 7.54
CA THR A 114 -39.14 -3.25 6.52
C THR A 114 -39.50 -1.81 6.94
N GLU A 115 -40.14 -1.62 8.09
CA GLU A 115 -40.69 -0.32 8.54
C GLU A 115 -39.88 0.37 9.66
N TRP A 116 -38.76 -0.22 10.12
CA TRP A 116 -37.93 0.32 11.22
C TRP A 116 -36.49 0.61 10.81
N PHE A 117 -36.20 0.71 9.51
CA PHE A 117 -34.89 1.21 9.07
C PHE A 117 -34.88 2.74 9.22
N ASP A 118 -34.15 3.25 10.22
CA ASP A 118 -33.85 4.70 10.31
C ASP A 118 -32.84 5.14 9.23
N GLY A 119 -32.52 4.28 8.26
CA GLY A 119 -31.69 4.65 7.11
C GLY A 119 -30.29 5.14 7.46
N HIS A 120 -29.77 4.85 8.66
CA HIS A 120 -28.41 5.16 9.07
C HIS A 120 -27.52 3.92 8.96
N ALA A 121 -26.27 4.13 8.53
CA ALA A 121 -25.22 3.14 8.50
C ALA A 121 -24.05 3.63 9.35
N THR A 122 -23.34 2.69 9.97
CA THR A 122 -22.03 2.96 10.55
C THR A 122 -20.99 2.73 9.48
N VAL A 123 -20.15 3.73 9.28
CA VAL A 123 -19.04 3.64 8.34
C VAL A 123 -17.76 3.79 9.13
N HIS A 124 -16.85 2.83 8.93
CA HIS A 124 -15.47 2.93 9.38
C HIS A 124 -14.65 3.40 8.21
N PHE A 125 -13.84 4.42 8.40
CA PHE A 125 -12.97 4.90 7.36
C PHE A 125 -11.70 5.47 7.95
N ASP A 126 -10.63 5.44 7.16
CA ASP A 126 -9.38 6.06 7.53
C ASP A 126 -9.34 7.51 7.04
N ARG A 127 -8.86 8.39 7.90
CA ARG A 127 -8.52 9.76 7.54
C ARG A 127 -7.09 9.79 7.03
N ILE A 128 -6.93 10.29 5.81
CA ILE A 128 -5.61 10.53 5.23
C ILE A 128 -5.43 12.02 4.88
N PRO A 129 -4.19 12.51 4.83
CA PRO A 129 -3.93 13.87 4.39
C PRO A 129 -4.47 14.08 2.97
N LYS A 130 -4.97 15.28 2.72
CA LYS A 130 -5.55 15.64 1.43
C LYS A 130 -4.60 15.45 0.26
N GLY A 131 -5.09 14.84 -0.82
CA GLY A 131 -4.31 14.59 -2.03
C GLY A 131 -3.36 13.40 -1.94
N GLU A 132 -3.32 12.73 -0.78
CA GLU A 132 -2.66 11.45 -0.61
C GLU A 132 -3.65 10.30 -0.84
N CYS A 133 -3.13 9.09 -1.00
CA CYS A 133 -3.95 7.88 -1.09
C CYS A 133 -3.40 6.74 -0.24
N GLU A 134 -4.31 5.94 0.30
CA GLU A 134 -4.01 4.82 1.17
C GLU A 134 -4.02 3.48 0.42
N ILE A 135 -2.98 2.69 0.67
CA ILE A 135 -2.81 1.35 0.11
C ILE A 135 -2.71 0.34 1.25
N ARG A 136 -3.64 -0.61 1.25
CA ARG A 136 -3.79 -1.64 2.26
C ARG A 136 -3.24 -2.98 1.83
N ARG A 137 -3.21 -3.91 2.79
CA ARG A 137 -3.10 -5.32 2.45
C ARG A 137 -4.29 -5.71 1.58
N GLU A 138 -4.01 -6.44 0.50
CA GLU A 138 -5.01 -6.87 -0.49
C GLU A 138 -5.53 -5.78 -1.45
N SER A 139 -5.03 -4.53 -1.38
CA SER A 139 -5.36 -3.51 -2.38
C SER A 139 -5.08 -4.01 -3.79
N THR A 140 -6.06 -3.85 -4.68
CA THR A 140 -6.08 -4.55 -5.96
C THR A 140 -5.09 -3.95 -6.94
N VAL A 141 -4.27 -4.79 -7.57
CA VAL A 141 -3.42 -4.38 -8.69
C VAL A 141 -4.07 -4.83 -9.99
N ARG A 142 -4.29 -3.88 -10.90
CA ARG A 142 -4.92 -4.11 -12.21
C ARG A 142 -3.96 -3.87 -13.36
N ALA A 143 -4.15 -4.63 -14.43
CA ALA A 143 -3.52 -4.38 -15.72
C ALA A 143 -4.07 -3.12 -16.40
N ASP A 144 -3.47 -2.72 -17.52
CA ASP A 144 -3.88 -1.56 -18.30
C ASP A 144 -5.30 -1.70 -18.88
N ASP A 145 -5.68 -2.94 -19.21
CA ASP A 145 -7.03 -3.31 -19.66
C ASP A 145 -8.04 -3.46 -18.51
N GLY A 146 -7.59 -3.30 -17.26
CA GLY A 146 -8.42 -3.39 -16.06
C GLY A 146 -8.50 -4.79 -15.44
N GLU A 147 -7.90 -5.82 -16.04
CA GLU A 147 -7.90 -7.17 -15.49
C GLU A 147 -7.15 -7.24 -14.14
N PRO A 148 -7.66 -7.97 -13.13
CA PRO A 148 -6.99 -8.10 -11.85
C PRO A 148 -5.74 -8.99 -11.96
N LEU A 149 -4.60 -8.46 -11.53
CA LEU A 149 -3.30 -9.14 -11.54
C LEU A 149 -2.94 -9.76 -10.19
N GLY A 150 -3.50 -9.23 -9.11
CA GLY A 150 -3.21 -9.64 -7.74
C GLY A 150 -3.42 -8.46 -6.79
N CYS A 151 -2.66 -8.47 -5.70
CA CYS A 151 -2.78 -7.46 -4.65
C CYS A 151 -1.41 -6.91 -4.23
N VAL A 152 -1.41 -5.72 -3.66
CA VAL A 152 -0.20 -5.12 -3.09
C VAL A 152 0.23 -5.89 -1.84
N GLU A 153 1.53 -6.19 -1.75
CA GLU A 153 2.17 -6.76 -0.54
C GLU A 153 3.12 -5.75 0.13
N GLY A 154 3.67 -4.80 -0.64
CA GLY A 154 4.56 -3.76 -0.12
C GLY A 154 5.19 -2.92 -1.22
N PHE A 155 6.09 -2.03 -0.82
CA PHE A 155 6.77 -1.09 -1.70
C PHE A 155 8.29 -1.13 -1.51
N LEU A 156 9.01 -0.84 -2.61
CA LEU A 156 10.41 -0.48 -2.57
C LEU A 156 10.52 1.05 -2.60
N VAL A 157 11.27 1.59 -1.65
CA VAL A 157 11.47 3.03 -1.50
C VAL A 157 12.96 3.37 -1.58
N ASP A 158 13.31 4.43 -2.31
CA ASP A 158 14.66 4.98 -2.41
C ASP A 158 14.65 6.39 -1.81
N GLY A 159 15.08 6.54 -0.56
CA GLY A 159 14.73 7.72 0.23
C GLY A 159 13.24 7.70 0.55
N ASP A 160 12.51 8.70 0.04
CA ASP A 160 11.04 8.79 0.11
C ASP A 160 10.36 8.40 -1.22
N ASP A 161 11.15 8.27 -2.30
CA ASP A 161 10.65 8.00 -3.64
C ASP A 161 10.22 6.53 -3.79
N LEU A 162 9.03 6.31 -4.34
CA LEU A 162 8.57 4.99 -4.75
C LEU A 162 9.42 4.49 -5.93
N ALA A 163 10.25 3.48 -5.65
CA ALA A 163 11.04 2.80 -6.66
C ALA A 163 10.22 1.70 -7.36
N GLY A 164 9.33 1.02 -6.63
CA GLY A 164 8.47 -0.01 -7.18
C GLY A 164 7.47 -0.60 -6.19
N VAL A 165 6.55 -1.40 -6.71
CA VAL A 165 5.47 -2.07 -5.97
C VAL A 165 5.72 -3.58 -6.00
N ILE A 166 5.56 -4.24 -4.87
CA ILE A 166 5.59 -5.69 -4.76
C ILE A 166 4.15 -6.19 -4.83
N VAL A 167 3.87 -6.97 -5.86
CA VAL A 167 2.55 -7.51 -6.15
C VAL A 167 2.53 -9.00 -5.87
N ARG A 168 1.61 -9.44 -5.01
CA ARG A 168 1.32 -10.85 -4.80
C ARG A 168 0.18 -11.29 -5.71
N SER A 169 0.38 -12.40 -6.42
CA SER A 169 -0.62 -13.04 -7.27
C SER A 169 -0.75 -14.53 -6.95
N GLY A 170 -1.81 -15.16 -7.45
CA GLY A 170 -2.04 -16.60 -7.32
C GLY A 170 -2.88 -17.01 -6.09
N LEU A 171 -3.21 -18.30 -6.03
CA LEU A 171 -4.09 -18.87 -5.02
C LEU A 171 -3.40 -19.03 -3.65
N PRO A 172 -4.15 -19.11 -2.54
CA PRO A 172 -3.61 -19.54 -1.25
C PRO A 172 -2.80 -20.83 -1.40
N GLY A 173 -1.52 -20.80 -1.02
CA GLY A 173 -0.58 -21.94 -1.16
C GLY A 173 0.27 -21.94 -2.44
N PHE A 174 -0.11 -21.19 -3.48
CA PHE A 174 0.65 -21.02 -4.73
C PHE A 174 0.89 -19.53 -5.03
N ARG A 175 1.17 -18.78 -3.96
CA ARG A 175 1.42 -17.33 -4.04
C ARG A 175 2.71 -17.07 -4.78
N ARG A 176 2.68 -16.14 -5.72
CA ARG A 176 3.83 -15.62 -6.45
C ARG A 176 3.97 -14.14 -6.17
N PHE A 177 5.20 -13.66 -6.11
CA PHE A 177 5.49 -12.25 -5.93
C PHE A 177 6.14 -11.70 -7.21
N ARG A 178 5.79 -10.48 -7.59
CA ARG A 178 6.35 -9.77 -8.74
C ARG A 178 6.74 -8.36 -8.32
N LEU A 179 7.93 -7.93 -8.72
CA LEU A 179 8.36 -6.56 -8.53
C LEU A 179 8.00 -5.73 -9.76
N VAL A 180 7.12 -4.75 -9.57
CA VAL A 180 6.69 -3.79 -10.58
C VAL A 180 7.45 -2.48 -10.39
N PRO A 181 8.31 -2.06 -11.35
CA PRO A 181 8.96 -0.76 -11.27
C PRO A 181 7.94 0.38 -11.31
N MET A 182 8.18 1.48 -10.58
CA MET A 182 7.24 2.61 -10.54
C MET A 182 7.00 3.25 -11.91
N GLY A 183 7.95 3.12 -12.85
CA GLY A 183 7.76 3.53 -14.25
C GLY A 183 6.72 2.73 -15.03
N LYS A 184 6.22 1.62 -14.47
CA LYS A 184 5.14 0.80 -15.04
C LYS A 184 3.81 0.97 -14.32
N VAL A 185 3.76 1.77 -13.25
CA VAL A 185 2.54 2.16 -12.56
C VAL A 185 1.93 3.36 -13.30
N ALA A 186 0.70 3.19 -13.77
CA ALA A 186 -0.05 4.23 -14.47
C ALA A 186 -0.73 5.18 -13.48
N ASP A 187 -1.31 4.60 -12.43
CA ASP A 187 -2.18 5.31 -11.49
C ASP A 187 -2.23 4.59 -10.14
N VAL A 188 -2.40 5.38 -9.08
CA VAL A 188 -2.53 4.91 -7.69
C VAL A 188 -3.65 5.70 -7.04
N ALA A 189 -4.60 5.00 -6.42
CA ALA A 189 -5.68 5.60 -5.66
C ALA A 189 -6.04 4.70 -4.47
N ASN A 190 -6.94 5.17 -3.61
CA ASN A 190 -7.38 4.42 -2.43
C ASN A 190 -7.78 2.99 -2.81
N ASP A 191 -7.12 2.03 -2.20
CA ASP A 191 -7.32 0.59 -2.34
C ASP A 191 -7.00 -0.04 -3.72
N TRP A 192 -6.40 0.68 -4.67
CA TRP A 192 -5.98 0.06 -5.94
C TRP A 192 -4.82 0.75 -6.66
N VAL A 193 -4.14 -0.05 -7.48
CA VAL A 193 -3.03 0.37 -8.36
C VAL A 193 -3.31 -0.12 -9.77
N ARG A 194 -3.22 0.76 -10.77
CA ARG A 194 -3.28 0.37 -12.19
C ARG A 194 -1.89 0.41 -12.82
N LEU A 195 -1.56 -0.65 -13.53
CA LEU A 195 -0.32 -0.77 -14.29
C LEU A 195 -0.54 -0.36 -15.75
N THR A 196 0.55 0.00 -16.41
CA THR A 196 0.64 0.15 -17.88
C THR A 196 0.91 -1.17 -18.60
N LEU A 197 0.85 -2.29 -17.87
CA LEU A 197 1.21 -3.62 -18.34
C LEU A 197 -0.05 -4.45 -18.56
N ILE A 198 0.01 -5.35 -19.54
CA ILE A 198 -0.95 -6.45 -19.66
C ILE A 198 -0.52 -7.66 -18.82
N SER A 199 -1.45 -8.59 -18.57
CA SER A 199 -1.22 -9.78 -17.74
C SER A 199 -0.02 -10.64 -18.15
N GLU A 200 0.22 -10.79 -19.45
CA GLU A 200 1.37 -11.55 -19.96
C GLU A 200 2.71 -10.89 -19.63
N GLU A 201 2.81 -9.57 -19.76
CA GLU A 201 4.02 -8.81 -19.43
C GLU A 201 4.28 -8.81 -17.92
N PHE A 202 3.23 -8.66 -17.12
CA PHE A 202 3.29 -8.76 -15.66
C PHE A 202 3.84 -10.12 -15.21
N ALA A 203 3.39 -11.22 -15.82
CA ALA A 203 3.83 -12.57 -15.45
C ALA A 203 5.34 -12.78 -15.63
N ARG A 204 5.98 -12.04 -16.55
CA ARG A 204 7.41 -12.08 -16.87
C ARG A 204 8.28 -11.16 -16.01
N LEU A 205 7.66 -10.35 -15.13
CA LEU A 205 8.41 -9.51 -14.21
C LEU A 205 9.24 -10.35 -13.22
N PRO A 206 10.35 -9.80 -12.70
CA PRO A 206 11.18 -10.49 -11.75
C PRO A 206 10.41 -10.81 -10.47
N GLU A 207 10.72 -11.97 -9.88
CA GLU A 207 10.33 -12.27 -8.51
C GLU A 207 11.29 -11.55 -7.56
N PRO A 208 10.80 -10.85 -6.53
CA PRO A 208 11.68 -10.31 -5.49
C PRO A 208 12.30 -11.48 -4.71
N GLU A 209 13.63 -11.53 -4.63
CA GLU A 209 14.32 -12.53 -3.81
C GLU A 209 13.99 -12.32 -2.32
N GLY A 210 13.95 -13.40 -1.53
CA GLY A 210 13.68 -13.36 -0.08
C GLY A 210 12.20 -13.35 0.36
N LEU A 211 11.24 -13.26 -0.56
CA LEU A 211 9.80 -13.44 -0.26
C LEU A 211 9.35 -14.88 -0.51
N THR A 212 9.80 -15.83 0.32
CA THR A 212 9.29 -17.22 0.27
C THR A 212 8.26 -17.48 1.38
N GLY A 213 7.01 -17.71 1.00
CA GLY A 213 6.01 -18.44 1.82
C GLY A 213 5.48 -17.74 3.08
N PRO A 214 4.39 -18.26 3.69
CA PRO A 214 3.63 -17.57 4.72
C PRO A 214 4.45 -17.45 6.00
N GLY A 215 4.55 -16.23 6.54
CA GLY A 215 5.39 -15.92 7.71
C GLY A 215 6.88 -15.69 7.39
N GLY A 216 7.21 -15.37 6.12
CA GLY A 216 8.58 -15.12 5.68
C GLY A 216 9.32 -14.17 6.62
N ALA A 217 10.45 -14.67 7.15
CA ALA A 217 11.33 -13.97 8.07
C ALA A 217 11.66 -12.56 7.59
N ALA A 218 11.90 -11.65 8.55
CA ALA A 218 12.33 -10.28 8.31
C ALA A 218 13.40 -10.25 7.21
N LEU A 219 13.11 -9.52 6.14
CA LEU A 219 13.99 -9.42 4.99
C LEU A 219 15.22 -8.61 5.35
N THR A 220 16.39 -9.11 4.98
CA THR A 220 17.67 -8.44 5.24
C THR A 220 17.87 -7.26 4.29
N ASP A 221 18.59 -6.24 4.76
CA ASP A 221 18.85 -4.99 4.01
C ASP A 221 19.59 -5.21 2.68
N ASP A 222 20.38 -6.29 2.57
CA ASP A 222 21.13 -6.67 1.37
C ASP A 222 20.21 -6.95 0.15
N ILE A 223 19.01 -7.49 0.39
CA ILE A 223 18.04 -7.85 -0.64
C ILE A 223 17.36 -6.59 -1.23
N ALA A 224 17.15 -5.58 -0.39
CA ALA A 224 16.56 -4.31 -0.80
C ALA A 224 17.53 -3.52 -1.70
N GLN A 225 18.83 -3.53 -1.40
CA GLN A 225 19.84 -2.88 -2.24
C GLN A 225 19.92 -3.48 -3.64
N TRP A 226 19.91 -4.81 -3.76
CA TRP A 226 19.98 -5.47 -5.06
C TRP A 226 18.69 -5.30 -5.89
N SER A 227 17.53 -5.30 -5.23
CA SER A 227 16.25 -5.02 -5.90
C SER A 227 16.17 -3.58 -6.42
N LEU A 228 16.73 -2.62 -5.69
CA LEU A 228 16.88 -1.23 -6.16
C LEU A 228 17.84 -1.14 -7.35
N GLU A 229 18.94 -1.91 -7.36
CA GLU A 229 19.81 -2.01 -8.53
C GLU A 229 19.10 -2.64 -9.73
N ALA A 230 18.28 -3.66 -9.55
CA ALA A 230 17.46 -4.24 -10.61
C ALA A 230 16.46 -3.22 -11.19
N VAL A 231 15.79 -2.45 -10.34
CA VAL A 231 14.92 -1.33 -10.77
C VAL A 231 15.72 -0.26 -11.52
N ARG A 232 16.89 0.13 -11.00
CA ARG A 232 17.81 1.11 -11.64
C ARG A 232 18.34 0.58 -12.99
N ASN A 233 18.57 -0.72 -13.12
CA ASN A 233 19.00 -1.38 -14.35
C ASN A 233 17.87 -1.48 -15.39
N VAL A 234 16.61 -1.68 -14.96
CA VAL A 234 15.43 -1.56 -15.84
C VAL A 234 15.29 -0.11 -16.36
N ARG A 235 15.57 0.91 -15.51
CA ARG A 235 15.66 2.32 -15.95
C ARG A 235 16.80 2.55 -16.97
N HIS A 236 17.95 1.88 -16.83
CA HIS A 236 19.08 1.99 -17.77
C HIS A 236 18.85 1.26 -19.11
N ASN A 237 18.17 0.11 -19.10
CA ASN A 237 17.91 -0.67 -20.32
C ASN A 237 16.84 -0.04 -21.21
N THR A 238 15.88 0.70 -20.64
CA THR A 238 14.92 1.51 -21.42
C THR A 238 15.60 2.73 -22.07
N ALA A 239 16.54 3.39 -21.39
CA ALA A 239 17.35 4.47 -21.98
C ALA A 239 18.28 3.98 -23.10
N THR A 240 18.86 2.79 -22.97
CA THR A 240 19.77 2.21 -23.96
C THR A 240 19.03 1.70 -25.21
N SER A 241 17.82 1.15 -25.02
CA SER A 241 16.96 0.69 -26.12
C SER A 241 16.46 1.85 -27.00
N LEU A 242 16.11 2.99 -26.38
CA LEU A 242 15.75 4.22 -27.10
C LEU A 242 16.95 4.81 -27.88
N ARG A 243 18.16 4.80 -27.31
CA ARG A 243 19.37 5.26 -28.03
C ARG A 243 19.74 4.35 -29.20
N ARG A 244 19.49 3.05 -29.12
CA ARG A 244 19.73 2.09 -30.22
C ARG A 244 18.67 2.25 -31.33
N ALA A 245 17.39 2.40 -30.97
CA ALA A 245 16.31 2.65 -31.93
C ALA A 245 16.49 3.98 -32.69
N VAL A 246 16.88 5.06 -32.01
CA VAL A 246 17.16 6.36 -32.66
C VAL A 246 18.41 6.31 -33.55
N ARG A 247 19.41 5.47 -33.22
CA ARG A 247 20.59 5.24 -34.08
C ARG A 247 20.27 4.43 -35.33
N PHE A 248 19.36 3.47 -35.24
CA PHE A 248 18.90 2.68 -36.38
C PHE A 248 17.99 3.53 -37.32
N ALA A 249 17.12 4.38 -36.76
CA ALA A 249 16.29 5.29 -37.55
C ALA A 249 17.12 6.35 -38.32
N LYS A 250 18.26 6.80 -37.78
CA LYS A 250 19.16 7.73 -38.48
C LYS A 250 20.10 7.09 -39.51
N LYS A 251 20.24 5.76 -39.53
CA LYS A 251 21.11 5.04 -40.49
C LYS A 251 20.34 4.40 -41.66
N GLY A 252 19.02 4.56 -41.71
CA GLY A 252 18.14 3.88 -42.65
C GLY A 252 17.18 4.79 -43.43
N LEU A 253 17.57 6.04 -43.72
CA LEU A 253 16.93 6.79 -44.81
C LEU A 253 17.89 6.85 -46.01
N PRO A 254 17.44 6.46 -47.22
CA PRO A 254 18.19 6.72 -48.46
C PRO A 254 18.32 8.21 -48.76
#